data_AF-A0A7S2SKQ0-F1
#
_entry.id   AF-A0A7S2SKQ0-F1
#
_cell.length_a   1.000
_cell.length_b   1.000
_cell.length_c   1.000
_cell.angle_alpha   90.00
_cell.angle_beta   90.00
_cell.angle_gamma   90.00
#
_symmetry.space_group_name_H-M   'P 1'
#
loop_
_entity.id
_entity.type
_entity.pdbx_description
1 polymer ?
#
loop_
_entity_poly.entity_id
_entity_poly.type
_entity_poly.pdbx_seq_one_letter_code
_entity_poly.pdbx_strand_id
1 'polypeptide(L)'
;MRNVQKHTSPLHSKHQNHPHDSHYTVTNQNEQAENKNISIMSWASQWKGPQRVIFGHDAKRGLQLYYFPSSNKKEKKDIMVAGLDTGACYGKKLTGIMLPSQTLVHVPSQKIYCSIDK
;
A
#
# COMPACT_ATOMS: atom_id res chain seq x y z
N MET A 1 63.76 25.45 27.00
CA MET A 1 64.52 24.19 26.94
C MET A 1 63.61 23.03 27.30
N ARG A 2 63.67 21.95 26.49
CA ARG A 2 63.08 20.60 26.68
C ARG A 2 61.56 20.50 26.47
N ASN A 3 61.14 19.98 25.33
CA ASN A 3 60.87 18.56 25.01
C ASN A 3 59.81 17.93 25.93
N VAL A 4 58.62 17.74 25.37
CA VAL A 4 57.68 16.70 25.80
C VAL A 4 57.39 15.86 24.58
N GLN A 5 57.84 14.60 24.63
CA GLN A 5 57.61 13.62 23.60
C GLN A 5 56.69 12.53 24.16
N LYS A 6 55.59 12.32 23.42
CA LYS A 6 54.76 11.11 23.27
C LYS A 6 54.00 10.59 24.50
N HIS A 7 52.69 10.44 24.36
CA HIS A 7 52.08 9.12 24.18
C HIS A 7 50.75 9.26 23.43
N THR A 8 50.65 8.54 22.32
CA THR A 8 49.49 8.44 21.43
C THR A 8 48.49 7.44 22.00
N SER A 9 47.23 7.84 22.15
CA SER A 9 46.08 6.94 22.31
C SER A 9 45.21 7.04 21.05
N PRO A 10 44.74 5.91 20.46
CA PRO A 10 43.91 5.98 19.26
C PRO A 10 42.49 6.43 19.62
N LEU A 11 42.05 7.55 19.02
CA LEU A 11 40.66 7.97 19.04
C LEU A 11 39.81 7.01 18.19
N HIS A 12 38.86 6.36 18.84
CA HIS A 12 37.70 5.74 18.22
C HIS A 12 36.88 6.82 17.48
N SER A 13 36.88 6.78 16.14
CA SER A 13 35.85 7.44 15.34
C SER A 13 34.69 6.46 15.13
N LYS A 14 33.58 6.69 15.84
CA LYS A 14 32.32 5.98 15.60
C LYS A 14 31.63 6.63 14.41
N HIS A 15 31.68 5.97 13.25
CA HIS A 15 30.71 6.20 12.19
C HIS A 15 29.34 5.72 12.69
N GLN A 16 28.43 6.66 12.95
CA GLN A 16 27.02 6.37 13.19
C GLN A 16 26.36 6.09 11.84
N ASN A 17 26.17 4.82 11.54
CA ASN A 17 25.22 4.37 10.53
C ASN A 17 23.88 4.13 11.25
N HIS A 18 22.88 4.95 10.93
CA HIS A 18 21.48 4.62 11.19
C HIS A 18 20.86 4.06 9.91
N PRO A 19 20.38 2.82 9.97
CA PRO A 19 19.09 2.52 9.35
C PRO A 19 18.21 1.68 10.28
N HIS A 20 17.05 2.27 10.60
CA HIS A 20 15.73 1.65 10.65
C HIS A 20 15.66 0.13 10.97
N ASP A 21 15.56 -0.19 12.27
CA ASP A 21 14.75 -1.31 12.73
C ASP A 21 13.27 -0.96 12.46
N SER A 22 12.38 -1.82 11.98
CA SER A 22 12.12 -3.15 12.52
C SER A 22 11.34 -3.99 11.51
N HIS A 23 11.92 -5.12 11.11
CA HIS A 23 11.17 -6.29 10.68
C HIS A 23 10.51 -6.89 11.93
N TYR A 24 9.17 -6.85 12.02
CA TYR A 24 8.47 -7.67 13.01
C TYR A 24 8.41 -9.11 12.49
N THR A 25 9.39 -9.93 12.86
CA THR A 25 9.29 -11.38 12.72
C THR A 25 9.09 -11.96 14.11
N VAL A 26 7.83 -12.20 14.48
CA VAL A 26 7.52 -13.04 15.64
C VAL A 26 7.62 -14.49 15.18
N THR A 27 8.74 -15.15 15.46
CA THR A 27 8.83 -16.61 15.35
C THR A 27 8.56 -17.23 16.71
N ASN A 28 7.31 -17.58 16.98
CA ASN A 28 7.02 -18.58 18.01
C ASN A 28 7.30 -19.96 17.40
N GLN A 29 8.39 -20.58 17.86
CA GLN A 29 8.70 -21.97 17.59
C GLN A 29 7.82 -22.83 18.51
N ASN A 30 7.10 -23.77 17.91
CA ASN A 30 6.16 -24.74 18.49
C ASN A 30 4.69 -24.36 18.44
N GLU A 31 4.06 -24.65 17.30
CA GLU A 31 2.74 -25.29 17.26
C GLU A 31 2.54 -25.86 15.85
N GLN A 32 2.08 -27.11 15.78
CA GLN A 32 1.67 -27.75 14.54
C GLN A 32 0.48 -26.96 13.95
N ALA A 33 0.77 -25.94 13.15
CA ALA A 33 -0.24 -25.11 12.54
C ALA A 33 -0.71 -25.76 11.24
N GLU A 34 -1.95 -26.22 11.24
CA GLU A 34 -2.74 -26.51 10.04
C GLU A 34 -2.42 -25.48 8.96
N ASN A 35 -2.09 -25.95 7.75
CA ASN A 35 -1.91 -25.13 6.54
C ASN A 35 -3.23 -24.40 6.18
N LYS A 36 -3.62 -23.42 6.99
CA LYS A 36 -4.67 -22.48 6.66
C LYS A 36 -4.08 -21.55 5.63
N ASN A 37 -4.53 -21.70 4.38
CA ASN A 37 -4.32 -20.71 3.34
C ASN A 37 -4.79 -19.34 3.88
N ILE A 38 -3.88 -18.53 4.39
CA ILE A 38 -4.19 -17.17 4.84
C ILE A 38 -4.54 -16.37 3.58
N SER A 39 -5.84 -16.21 3.31
CA SER A 39 -6.27 -15.30 2.26
C SER A 39 -5.97 -13.87 2.73
N ILE A 40 -5.04 -13.19 2.07
CA ILE A 40 -4.72 -11.78 2.36
C ILE A 40 -5.86 -10.92 1.81
N MET A 41 -6.88 -10.68 2.63
CA MET A 41 -8.05 -9.88 2.28
C MET A 41 -7.66 -8.41 2.05
N SER A 42 -8.26 -7.76 1.04
CA SER A 42 -8.10 -6.32 0.84
C SER A 42 -8.78 -5.56 2.00
N TRP A 43 -8.09 -4.59 2.60
CA TRP A 43 -8.67 -3.74 3.64
C TRP A 43 -9.96 -3.06 3.17
N ALA A 44 -10.03 -2.71 1.89
CA ALA A 44 -11.18 -2.05 1.27
C ALA A 44 -12.45 -2.92 1.34
N SER A 45 -12.30 -4.25 1.37
CA SER A 45 -13.43 -5.18 1.56
C SER A 45 -14.02 -5.15 2.97
N GLN A 46 -13.27 -4.66 3.95
CA GLN A 46 -13.66 -4.62 5.36
C GLN A 46 -14.20 -3.26 5.80
N TRP A 47 -14.23 -2.27 4.91
CA TRP A 47 -14.76 -0.94 5.20
C TRP A 47 -16.27 -1.01 5.46
N LYS A 48 -16.73 -0.38 6.55
CA LYS A 48 -18.13 -0.43 7.01
C LYS A 48 -18.90 0.89 6.81
N GLY A 49 -18.28 1.91 6.24
CA GLY A 49 -18.91 3.22 6.07
C GLY A 49 -19.00 4.05 7.36
N PRO A 50 -19.87 5.09 7.38
CA PRO A 50 -20.85 5.47 6.36
C PRO A 50 -20.26 6.24 5.17
N GLN A 51 -19.03 6.72 5.27
CA GLN A 51 -18.42 7.53 4.21
C GLN A 51 -18.09 6.66 3.00
N ARG A 52 -18.19 7.27 1.82
CA ARG A 52 -17.60 6.73 0.59
C ARG A 52 -16.09 6.95 0.63
N VAL A 53 -15.33 5.93 0.24
CA VAL A 53 -13.87 5.96 0.16
C VAL A 53 -13.43 5.74 -1.28
N ILE A 54 -12.68 6.69 -1.83
CA ILE A 54 -12.08 6.59 -3.16
C ILE A 54 -10.56 6.69 -2.98
N PHE A 55 -9.81 5.72 -3.49
CA PHE A 55 -8.37 5.59 -3.21
C PHE A 55 -7.58 5.08 -4.42
N GLY A 56 -6.24 5.10 -4.31
CA GLY A 56 -5.31 4.58 -5.32
C GLY A 56 -4.30 3.58 -4.72
N HIS A 57 -3.01 3.72 -5.06
CA HIS A 57 -1.87 2.98 -4.50
C HIS A 57 -1.70 1.51 -4.92
N ASP A 58 -2.79 0.72 -4.97
CA ASP A 58 -2.71 -0.72 -5.24
C ASP A 58 -2.95 -1.07 -6.72
N ALA A 59 -2.03 -0.62 -7.59
CA ALA A 59 -2.04 -0.96 -9.01
C ALA A 59 -1.96 -2.47 -9.29
N LYS A 60 -1.44 -3.28 -8.34
CA LYS A 60 -1.39 -4.74 -8.45
C LYS A 60 -2.80 -5.33 -8.40
N ARG A 61 -3.65 -4.88 -7.46
CA ARG A 61 -5.07 -5.27 -7.40
C ARG A 61 -5.95 -4.56 -8.43
N GLY A 62 -5.53 -3.41 -8.95
CA GLY A 62 -6.26 -2.71 -10.01
C GLY A 62 -7.57 -2.07 -9.51
N LEU A 63 -8.59 -2.08 -10.38
CA LEU A 63 -9.90 -1.53 -10.05
C LEU A 63 -10.58 -2.36 -8.95
N GLN A 64 -10.90 -1.72 -7.83
CA GLN A 64 -11.57 -2.36 -6.68
C GLN A 64 -12.91 -1.67 -6.43
N LEU A 65 -14.02 -2.40 -6.48
CA LEU A 65 -15.36 -1.84 -6.26
C LEU A 65 -16.09 -2.65 -5.19
N TYR A 66 -16.41 -2.00 -4.07
CA TYR A 66 -17.23 -2.59 -3.02
C TYR A 66 -18.52 -1.81 -2.86
N TYR A 67 -19.62 -2.56 -2.90
CA TYR A 67 -20.97 -2.05 -2.90
C TYR A 67 -21.64 -2.42 -1.59
N PHE A 68 -22.31 -1.46 -0.97
CA PHE A 68 -23.09 -1.70 0.24
C PHE A 68 -24.50 -1.13 0.06
N PRO A 69 -25.48 -1.60 0.84
CA PRO A 69 -26.79 -1.00 0.85
C PRO A 69 -26.67 0.48 1.20
N SER A 70 -27.16 1.34 0.32
CA SER A 70 -27.29 2.77 0.64
C SER A 70 -28.35 2.90 1.71
N SER A 71 -28.02 3.54 2.84
CA SER A 71 -28.94 3.71 3.98
C SER A 71 -30.27 4.37 3.61
N ASN A 72 -30.35 5.01 2.43
CA ASN A 72 -31.49 5.81 1.98
C ASN A 72 -32.15 5.33 0.67
N LYS A 73 -31.72 4.22 0.04
CA LYS A 73 -32.32 3.73 -1.22
C LYS A 73 -32.43 2.21 -1.26
N LYS A 74 -33.67 1.71 -1.29
CA LYS A 74 -34.03 0.28 -1.31
C LYS A 74 -33.52 -0.50 -2.52
N GLU A 75 -33.15 0.16 -3.62
CA GLU A 75 -32.94 -0.52 -4.90
C GLU A 75 -31.57 -0.27 -5.56
N LYS A 76 -30.85 0.80 -5.18
CA LYS A 76 -29.55 1.12 -5.81
C LYS A 76 -28.40 0.79 -4.85
N LYS A 77 -27.53 -0.13 -5.28
CA LYS A 77 -26.24 -0.37 -4.62
C LYS A 77 -25.27 0.74 -5.00
N ASP A 78 -24.91 1.58 -4.03
CA ASP A 78 -23.90 2.60 -4.22
C ASP A 78 -22.49 1.98 -4.10
N ILE A 79 -21.56 2.43 -4.95
CA ILE A 79 -20.13 2.18 -4.77
C ILE A 79 -19.69 2.95 -3.54
N MET A 80 -19.51 2.26 -2.41
CA MET A 80 -19.00 2.90 -1.19
C MET A 80 -17.49 2.92 -1.16
N VAL A 81 -16.83 1.97 -1.81
CA VAL A 81 -15.37 1.92 -1.84
C VAL A 81 -14.90 1.68 -3.27
N ALA A 82 -14.04 2.57 -3.76
CA ALA A 82 -13.50 2.54 -5.11
C ALA A 82 -11.97 2.72 -5.11
N GLY A 83 -11.23 1.65 -5.40
CA GLY A 83 -9.81 1.73 -5.72
C GLY A 83 -9.64 2.00 -7.21
N LEU A 84 -9.11 3.17 -7.57
CA LEU A 84 -9.01 3.65 -8.97
C LEU A 84 -7.61 3.49 -9.57
N ASP A 85 -6.63 3.07 -8.78
CA ASP A 85 -5.29 2.79 -9.29
C ASP A 85 -5.31 1.55 -10.17
N THR A 86 -5.47 1.84 -11.46
CA THR A 86 -5.59 0.85 -12.53
C THR A 86 -4.29 0.71 -13.30
N GLY A 87 -3.20 1.29 -12.78
CA GLY A 87 -1.86 1.14 -13.29
C GLY A 87 -1.57 1.92 -14.56
N ALA A 88 -1.94 3.20 -14.60
CA ALA A 88 -1.71 4.07 -15.75
C ALA A 88 -0.22 4.11 -16.15
N CYS A 89 0.69 4.28 -15.20
CA CYS A 89 2.13 4.31 -15.46
C CYS A 89 2.68 2.95 -15.94
N TYR A 90 2.00 1.85 -15.60
CA TYR A 90 2.38 0.49 -15.98
C TYR A 90 1.77 0.05 -17.32
N GLY A 91 1.27 1.00 -18.13
CA GLY A 91 0.74 0.73 -19.47
C GLY A 91 -0.69 0.18 -19.50
N LYS A 92 -1.44 0.28 -18.40
CA LYS A 92 -2.85 -0.11 -18.37
C LYS A 92 -3.75 1.07 -18.71
N LYS A 93 -4.39 1.68 -17.70
CA LYS A 93 -5.33 2.80 -17.90
C LYS A 93 -5.34 3.73 -16.69
N LEU A 94 -5.71 4.99 -16.93
CA LEU A 94 -6.12 5.93 -15.89
C LEU A 94 -7.63 5.80 -15.70
N THR A 95 -8.09 5.67 -14.46
CA THR A 95 -9.51 5.54 -14.13
C THR A 95 -9.95 6.66 -13.21
N GLY A 96 -11.09 7.27 -13.54
CA GLY A 96 -11.80 8.23 -12.69
C GLY A 96 -13.22 7.76 -12.37
N ILE A 97 -13.84 8.39 -11.39
CA ILE A 97 -15.26 8.22 -11.07
C ILE A 97 -15.92 9.60 -11.02
N MET A 98 -17.02 9.76 -11.75
CA MET A 98 -17.80 10.99 -11.75
C MET A 98 -18.83 10.94 -10.61
N LEU A 99 -18.86 11.97 -9.76
CA LEU A 99 -19.83 12.10 -8.68
C LEU A 99 -20.89 13.16 -9.02
N PRO A 100 -22.15 13.00 -8.57
CA PRO A 100 -22.67 11.93 -7.72
C PRO A 100 -23.13 10.67 -8.50
N SER A 101 -23.05 10.66 -9.83
CA SER A 101 -23.60 9.58 -10.67
C SER A 101 -22.93 8.21 -10.47
N GLN A 102 -21.66 8.22 -10.03
CA GLN A 102 -20.79 7.07 -9.84
C GLN A 102 -20.39 6.40 -11.16
N THR A 103 -20.41 7.18 -12.24
CA THR A 103 -19.99 6.72 -13.57
C THR A 103 -18.48 6.57 -13.60
N LEU A 104 -17.99 5.37 -13.93
CA LEU A 104 -16.56 5.15 -14.16
C LEU A 104 -16.16 5.64 -15.54
N VAL A 105 -15.03 6.34 -15.61
CA VAL A 105 -14.41 6.80 -16.86
C VAL A 105 -12.99 6.28 -16.92
N HIS A 106 -12.53 5.93 -18.13
CA HIS A 106 -11.22 5.33 -18.33
C HIS A 106 -10.54 5.94 -19.56
N VAL A 107 -9.22 6.12 -19.48
CA VAL A 107 -8.37 6.45 -20.62
C VAL A 107 -7.24 5.43 -20.69
N PRO A 108 -7.06 4.70 -21.81
CA PRO A 108 -5.92 3.80 -21.97
C PRO A 108 -4.59 4.54 -21.89
N SER A 109 -3.58 3.90 -21.32
CA SER A 109 -2.22 4.42 -21.37
C SER A 109 -1.67 4.36 -22.80
N GLN A 110 -0.96 5.41 -23.22
CA GLN A 110 -0.35 5.44 -24.55
C GLN A 110 0.82 4.46 -24.71
N LYS A 111 1.51 4.18 -23.60
CA LYS A 111 2.66 3.26 -23.51
C LYS A 111 2.90 2.85 -22.07
N ILE A 112 3.84 1.93 -21.86
CA ILE A 112 4.39 1.60 -20.55
C ILE A 112 5.43 2.67 -20.19
N TYR A 113 5.27 3.30 -19.02
CA TYR A 113 6.21 4.30 -18.50
C TYR A 113 7.14 3.72 -17.42
N CYS A 114 6.67 2.72 -16.68
CA CYS A 114 7.47 1.95 -15.70
C CYS A 114 7.05 0.47 -15.69
N SER A 115 7.98 -0.42 -15.35
CA SER A 115 7.67 -1.83 -15.11
C SER A 115 6.95 -2.00 -13.77
N ILE A 116 6.04 -2.97 -13.69
CA ILE A 116 5.52 -3.43 -12.39
C ILE A 116 6.35 -4.65 -12.00
N ASP A 117 7.08 -4.56 -10.90
CA ASP A 117 7.80 -5.71 -10.37
C ASP A 117 6.76 -6.75 -9.93
N LYS A 118 6.91 -7.97 -10.47
CA LYS A 118 5.98 -9.08 -10.22
C LYS A 118 5.98 -9.45 -8.74
#